data_AF-A0A8C3UB35-F1
#
_entry.id   AF-A0A8C3UB35-F1
#
_cell.length_a   1.000
_cell.length_b   1.000
_cell.length_c   1.000
_cell.angle_alpha   90.00
_cell.angle_beta   90.00
_cell.angle_gamma   90.00
#
_symmetry.space_group_name_H-M   'P 1'
#
loop_
_entity.id
_entity.type
_entity.pdbx_description
1 polymer ?
#
loop_
_entity_poly.entity_id
_entity_poly.type
_entity_poly.pdbx_seq_one_letter_code
_entity_poly.pdbx_strand_id
1 'polypeptide(L)'
;MLSRVGIRARSGLGLLQHSQQLKHAARLAPAPCRWNSGLPVNIGVLFVPQQEAWVVERMGKFHRILEPERESLNASIVDAINQASDCWGIRCLRYEIKDIHVPPRVKESMQMQVEAERRKRATVLESEGTRESAINVAEGQKQAQILASEAEKAEQINKAAGEANAMLVKARAKAEAIQLLAAALAQQHGNAAASLSVAEQYVNAFSKIAKDSNTVLLPANTGDVTNMVAQALGIYTTLTKPQAVKTQDEVPSAHEDSRSPATEMLKAEQGSSS
;
A
#
# COMPACT_ATOMS: atom_id res chain seq x y z
N MET A 1 -14.58 -18.76 32.77
CA MET A 1 -15.64 -19.71 33.17
C MET A 1 -16.89 -19.34 32.42
N LEU A 2 -17.71 -20.32 32.03
CA LEU A 2 -18.90 -20.26 31.16
C LEU A 2 -18.57 -20.49 29.67
N SER A 3 -19.25 -21.34 28.92
CA SER A 3 -20.02 -22.56 29.19
C SER A 3 -20.28 -23.16 27.80
N ARG A 4 -20.06 -24.47 27.67
CA ARG A 4 -20.44 -25.26 26.50
C ARG A 4 -21.93 -25.09 26.21
N VAL A 5 -22.28 -24.77 24.97
CA VAL A 5 -23.63 -25.02 24.44
C VAL A 5 -23.54 -26.22 23.51
N GLY A 6 -24.13 -27.32 23.94
CA GLY A 6 -24.62 -28.38 23.07
C GLY A 6 -26.15 -28.37 23.11
N ILE A 7 -26.77 -28.97 22.09
CA ILE A 7 -28.05 -29.72 22.02
C ILE A 7 -28.29 -29.93 20.52
N ARG A 8 -28.14 -31.13 19.93
CA ARG A 8 -28.85 -32.42 20.07
C ARG A 8 -30.22 -32.44 19.35
N ALA A 9 -30.15 -32.91 18.09
CA ALA A 9 -30.94 -33.96 17.42
C ALA A 9 -32.42 -34.25 17.78
N ARG A 10 -33.22 -34.47 16.73
CA ARG A 10 -34.22 -35.56 16.51
C ARG A 10 -34.63 -35.50 15.02
N SER A 11 -34.31 -36.46 14.14
CA SER A 11 -34.77 -37.86 13.97
C SER A 11 -36.09 -37.99 13.19
N GLY A 12 -36.02 -38.74 12.08
CA GLY A 12 -37.15 -39.28 11.31
C GLY A 12 -36.67 -39.71 9.91
N LEU A 13 -36.02 -40.88 9.79
CA LEU A 13 -36.58 -42.21 9.47
C LEU A 13 -36.68 -42.49 7.95
N GLY A 14 -36.14 -43.64 7.53
CA GLY A 14 -36.33 -44.25 6.20
C GLY A 14 -35.01 -44.76 5.60
N LEU A 15 -34.42 -45.84 6.13
CA LEU A 15 -34.63 -47.26 5.75
C LEU A 15 -33.71 -47.74 4.61
N LEU A 16 -32.89 -48.74 4.98
CA LEU A 16 -32.42 -49.92 4.23
C LEU A 16 -31.45 -49.67 3.06
N GLN A 17 -30.13 -49.82 3.25
CA GLN A 17 -29.30 -51.04 3.28
C GLN A 17 -29.28 -51.92 2.02
N HIS A 18 -28.03 -52.11 1.56
CA HIS A 18 -27.41 -53.27 0.94
C HIS A 18 -27.62 -53.59 -0.56
N SER A 19 -26.57 -53.22 -1.31
CA SER A 19 -25.73 -54.09 -2.14
C SER A 19 -26.39 -55.21 -2.97
N GLN A 20 -26.17 -55.18 -4.28
CA GLN A 20 -25.81 -56.39 -5.02
C GLN A 20 -25.00 -56.06 -6.29
N GLN A 21 -24.05 -56.95 -6.54
CA GLN A 21 -23.04 -56.95 -7.59
C GLN A 21 -23.57 -57.40 -8.96
N LEU A 22 -22.84 -56.95 -9.99
CA LEU A 22 -22.39 -57.70 -11.17
C LEU A 22 -23.37 -58.12 -12.31
N LYS A 23 -22.88 -57.79 -13.52
CA LYS A 23 -22.90 -58.52 -14.80
C LYS A 23 -23.89 -58.11 -15.91
N HIS A 24 -23.23 -57.67 -16.99
CA HIS A 24 -23.46 -57.96 -18.41
C HIS A 24 -24.58 -57.22 -19.16
N ALA A 25 -24.15 -56.45 -20.15
CA ALA A 25 -24.67 -56.58 -21.50
C ALA A 25 -23.63 -56.05 -22.50
N ALA A 26 -22.86 -56.97 -23.08
CA ALA A 26 -22.17 -56.74 -24.33
C ALA A 26 -23.24 -56.40 -25.39
N ARG A 27 -23.26 -55.16 -25.89
CA ARG A 27 -24.06 -54.83 -27.07
C ARG A 27 -23.26 -55.20 -28.30
N LEU A 28 -23.65 -56.33 -28.87
CA LEU A 28 -23.25 -56.80 -30.20
C LEU A 28 -23.42 -55.67 -31.22
N ALA A 29 -22.36 -55.38 -31.95
CA ALA A 29 -22.43 -54.58 -33.17
C ALA A 29 -23.32 -55.30 -34.20
N PRO A 30 -24.16 -54.58 -34.99
CA PRO A 30 -24.89 -55.23 -36.07
C PRO A 30 -23.91 -55.65 -37.18
N ALA A 31 -24.04 -56.90 -37.63
CA ALA A 31 -23.29 -57.45 -38.75
C ALA A 31 -23.69 -56.77 -40.08
N PRO A 32 -22.77 -56.61 -41.04
CA PRO A 32 -23.10 -56.07 -42.36
C PRO A 32 -23.83 -57.11 -43.22
N CYS A 33 -25.05 -56.79 -43.65
CA CYS A 33 -25.77 -57.57 -44.65
C CYS A 33 -25.17 -57.34 -46.05
N ARG A 34 -24.78 -58.44 -46.70
CA ARG A 34 -24.22 -58.51 -48.05
C ARG A 34 -25.35 -58.47 -49.10
N TRP A 35 -25.05 -57.82 -50.23
CA TRP A 35 -25.90 -57.57 -51.39
C TRP A 35 -26.45 -58.84 -52.06
N ASN A 36 -27.65 -58.76 -52.68
CA ASN A 36 -27.86 -58.95 -54.13
C ASN A 36 -29.37 -58.97 -54.50
N SER A 37 -29.79 -58.16 -55.51
CA SER A 37 -30.27 -58.64 -56.82
C SER A 37 -31.24 -57.67 -57.52
N GLY A 38 -31.00 -57.47 -58.83
CA GLY A 38 -32.04 -57.24 -59.83
C GLY A 38 -32.24 -55.78 -60.29
N LEU A 39 -31.67 -55.42 -61.44
CA LEU A 39 -32.14 -54.27 -62.25
C LEU A 39 -33.19 -54.80 -63.27
N PRO A 40 -34.21 -54.00 -63.69
CA PRO A 40 -33.97 -52.93 -64.65
C PRO A 40 -34.75 -51.60 -64.44
N VAL A 41 -34.00 -50.50 -64.62
CA VAL A 41 -34.31 -49.21 -65.30
C VAL A 41 -35.75 -48.66 -65.35
N ASN A 42 -36.05 -47.57 -64.62
CA ASN A 42 -36.26 -46.20 -65.15
C ASN A 42 -36.77 -45.18 -64.10
N ILE A 43 -36.12 -44.00 -64.06
CA ILE A 43 -36.58 -42.65 -63.64
C ILE A 43 -37.23 -42.55 -62.23
N GLY A 44 -36.67 -41.87 -61.22
CA GLY A 44 -35.54 -40.98 -61.10
C GLY A 44 -35.47 -40.53 -59.63
N VAL A 45 -34.26 -40.18 -59.17
CA VAL A 45 -33.87 -39.86 -57.78
C VAL A 45 -33.65 -41.10 -56.90
N LEU A 46 -32.39 -41.58 -56.88
CA LEU A 46 -31.88 -42.45 -55.82
C LEU A 46 -31.22 -41.57 -54.76
N PHE A 47 -31.84 -41.47 -53.59
CA PHE A 47 -31.25 -40.81 -52.42
C PHE A 47 -29.96 -41.57 -52.05
N VAL A 48 -28.81 -40.93 -52.19
CA VAL A 48 -27.54 -41.48 -51.69
C VAL A 48 -27.57 -41.34 -50.16
N PRO A 49 -27.41 -42.43 -49.40
CA PRO A 49 -27.55 -42.38 -47.95
C PRO A 49 -26.40 -41.57 -47.36
N GLN A 50 -26.72 -40.44 -46.74
CA GLN A 50 -25.77 -39.65 -45.94
C GLN A 50 -25.50 -40.41 -44.63
N GLN A 51 -24.67 -41.45 -44.66
CA GLN A 51 -24.24 -42.14 -43.44
C GLN A 51 -22.91 -41.55 -42.97
N GLU A 52 -22.91 -40.98 -41.78
CA GLU A 52 -21.71 -40.56 -41.05
C GLU A 52 -21.58 -41.37 -39.76
N ALA A 53 -20.41 -41.97 -39.53
CA ALA A 53 -20.06 -42.62 -38.27
C ALA A 53 -18.75 -42.02 -37.75
N TRP A 54 -18.69 -41.74 -36.43
CA TRP A 54 -17.57 -41.07 -35.78
C TRP A 54 -17.00 -41.90 -34.63
N VAL A 55 -15.68 -42.05 -34.57
CA VAL A 55 -14.95 -42.37 -33.34
C VAL A 55 -14.15 -41.13 -32.98
N VAL A 56 -14.44 -40.54 -31.82
CA VAL A 56 -13.90 -39.24 -31.42
C VAL A 56 -12.75 -39.42 -30.43
N GLU A 57 -11.55 -38.96 -30.76
CA GLU A 57 -10.51 -38.66 -29.77
C GLU A 57 -10.14 -37.18 -29.84
N ARG A 58 -10.60 -36.41 -28.84
CA ARG A 58 -10.41 -34.95 -28.79
C ARG A 58 -8.96 -34.58 -28.48
N MET A 59 -8.22 -34.11 -29.49
CA MET A 59 -6.98 -33.38 -29.28
C MET A 59 -7.31 -31.95 -28.81
N GLY A 60 -7.27 -31.71 -27.50
CA GLY A 60 -7.65 -30.43 -26.87
C GLY A 60 -6.87 -29.19 -27.34
N LYS A 61 -5.92 -28.69 -26.54
CA LYS A 61 -5.32 -27.32 -26.63
C LYS A 61 -4.53 -26.99 -27.93
N PHE A 62 -4.41 -27.91 -28.89
CA PHE A 62 -3.61 -27.73 -30.12
C PHE A 62 -4.45 -27.32 -31.34
N HIS A 63 -5.79 -27.32 -31.23
CA HIS A 63 -6.70 -26.97 -32.33
C HIS A 63 -6.40 -25.59 -32.92
N ARG A 64 -6.23 -24.57 -32.05
CA ARG A 64 -6.01 -23.17 -32.45
C ARG A 64 -4.71 -22.91 -33.22
N ILE A 65 -3.72 -23.80 -33.10
CA ILE A 65 -2.43 -23.64 -33.80
C ILE A 65 -2.54 -24.12 -35.25
N LEU A 66 -3.45 -25.06 -35.55
CA LEU A 66 -3.58 -25.72 -36.84
C LEU A 66 -4.79 -25.23 -37.67
N GLU A 67 -5.70 -24.46 -37.07
CA GLU A 67 -6.87 -23.88 -37.72
C GLU A 67 -6.56 -23.15 -39.04
N PRO A 68 -5.60 -22.18 -39.11
CA PRO A 68 -5.38 -21.43 -40.35
C PRO A 68 -4.81 -22.29 -41.49
N GLU A 69 -3.98 -23.28 -41.16
CA GLU A 69 -3.42 -24.20 -42.16
C GLU A 69 -4.50 -25.19 -42.67
N ARG A 70 -5.48 -25.53 -41.84
CA ARG A 70 -6.58 -26.43 -42.23
C ARG A 70 -7.58 -25.79 -43.18
N GLU A 71 -7.91 -24.51 -43.00
CA GLU A 71 -8.84 -23.83 -43.91
C GLU A 71 -8.28 -23.73 -45.34
N SER A 72 -7.00 -23.40 -45.46
CA SER A 72 -6.28 -23.38 -46.74
C SER A 72 -6.25 -24.76 -47.40
N LEU A 73 -5.96 -25.81 -46.62
CA LEU A 73 -5.90 -27.18 -47.13
C LEU A 73 -7.28 -27.72 -47.55
N ASN A 74 -8.33 -27.39 -46.80
CA ASN A 74 -9.70 -27.79 -47.13
C ASN A 74 -10.14 -27.22 -48.48
N ALA A 75 -9.84 -25.94 -48.76
CA ALA A 75 -10.15 -25.32 -50.05
C ALA A 75 -9.44 -26.04 -51.20
N SER A 76 -8.13 -26.31 -51.05
CA SER A 76 -7.35 -27.03 -52.06
C SER A 76 -7.88 -28.44 -52.36
N ILE A 77 -8.35 -29.15 -51.34
CA ILE A 77 -8.90 -30.51 -51.50
C ILE A 77 -10.26 -30.49 -52.21
N VAL A 78 -11.14 -29.53 -51.86
CA VAL A 78 -12.45 -29.39 -52.53
C VAL A 78 -12.27 -29.11 -54.03
N ASP A 79 -11.32 -28.25 -54.39
CA ASP A 79 -11.04 -27.91 -55.78
C ASP A 79 -10.53 -29.13 -56.57
N ALA A 80 -9.58 -29.89 -56.01
CA ALA A 80 -9.04 -31.08 -56.65
C ALA A 80 -10.10 -32.19 -56.87
N ILE A 81 -11.00 -32.38 -55.90
CA ILE A 81 -12.07 -33.39 -55.99
C ILE A 81 -13.11 -32.98 -57.04
N ASN A 82 -13.51 -31.71 -57.07
CA ASN A 82 -14.48 -31.23 -58.05
C ASN A 82 -13.94 -31.36 -59.48
N GLN A 83 -12.67 -30.99 -59.71
CA GLN A 83 -12.03 -31.13 -61.03
C GLN A 83 -12.02 -32.58 -61.54
N ALA A 84 -11.84 -33.56 -60.66
CA ALA A 84 -11.90 -34.97 -61.04
C ALA A 84 -13.35 -35.50 -61.19
N SER A 85 -14.30 -34.96 -60.44
CA SER A 85 -15.69 -35.43 -60.36
C SER A 85 -16.61 -34.85 -61.45
N ASP A 86 -16.14 -33.85 -62.19
CA ASP A 86 -16.87 -33.21 -63.30
C ASP A 86 -17.37 -34.24 -64.34
N CYS A 87 -16.60 -35.28 -64.60
CA CYS A 87 -16.96 -36.34 -65.56
C CYS A 87 -18.07 -37.28 -65.06
N TRP A 88 -18.35 -37.28 -63.75
CA TRP A 88 -19.39 -38.12 -63.12
C TRP A 88 -20.62 -37.31 -62.72
N GLY A 89 -20.61 -35.99 -62.89
CA GLY A 89 -21.73 -35.10 -62.57
C GLY A 89 -22.00 -34.95 -61.06
N ILE A 90 -21.00 -35.20 -60.23
CA ILE A 90 -21.07 -35.08 -58.76
C ILE A 90 -20.27 -33.85 -58.33
N ARG A 91 -20.80 -33.07 -57.37
CA ARG A 91 -20.16 -31.85 -56.85
C ARG A 91 -20.06 -31.90 -55.33
N CYS A 92 -18.85 -31.70 -54.81
CA CYS A 92 -18.57 -31.59 -53.39
C CYS A 92 -18.74 -30.15 -52.92
N LEU A 93 -19.58 -29.95 -51.90
CA LEU A 93 -19.90 -28.61 -51.37
C LEU A 93 -18.95 -28.17 -50.24
N ARG A 94 -18.45 -29.10 -49.43
CA ARG A 94 -17.54 -28.82 -48.31
C ARG A 94 -16.77 -30.06 -47.89
N TYR A 95 -15.50 -29.88 -47.57
CA TYR A 95 -14.62 -30.88 -46.97
C TYR A 95 -14.11 -30.37 -45.62
N GLU A 96 -14.07 -31.25 -44.61
CA GLU A 96 -13.57 -30.92 -43.28
C GLU A 96 -12.60 -32.02 -42.82
N ILE A 97 -11.33 -31.65 -42.65
CA ILE A 97 -10.34 -32.53 -42.03
C ILE A 97 -10.65 -32.63 -40.53
N LYS A 98 -10.87 -33.85 -40.05
CA LYS A 98 -11.18 -34.12 -38.64
C LYS A 98 -9.93 -34.47 -37.85
N ASP A 99 -9.39 -35.66 -38.07
CA ASP A 99 -8.26 -36.17 -37.26
C ASP A 99 -6.99 -36.27 -38.10
N ILE A 100 -5.92 -35.63 -37.64
CA ILE A 100 -4.57 -35.81 -38.18
C ILE A 100 -3.76 -36.54 -37.11
N HIS A 101 -3.30 -37.75 -37.43
CA HIS A 101 -2.43 -38.51 -36.55
C HIS A 101 -0.99 -38.05 -36.69
N VAL A 102 -0.58 -37.13 -35.81
CA VAL A 102 0.81 -36.70 -35.72
C VAL A 102 1.62 -37.79 -35.01
N PRO A 103 2.78 -38.22 -35.55
CA PRO A 103 3.62 -39.21 -34.88
C PRO A 103 4.10 -38.68 -33.51
N PRO A 104 4.23 -39.56 -32.51
CA PRO A 104 4.45 -39.16 -31.10
C PRO A 104 5.72 -38.32 -30.89
N ARG A 105 6.79 -38.58 -31.64
CA ARG A 105 8.05 -37.82 -31.58
C ARG A 105 7.89 -36.33 -31.93
N VAL A 106 7.03 -36.02 -32.90
CA VAL A 106 6.77 -34.63 -33.32
C VAL A 106 5.88 -33.92 -32.30
N LYS A 107 4.92 -34.65 -31.72
CA LYS A 107 4.05 -34.14 -30.65
C LYS A 107 4.85 -33.77 -29.40
N GLU A 108 5.79 -34.61 -28.98
CA GLU A 108 6.67 -34.32 -27.84
C GLU A 108 7.57 -33.11 -28.10
N SER A 109 8.17 -33.03 -29.29
CA SER A 109 9.01 -31.89 -29.68
C SER A 109 8.22 -30.58 -29.67
N MET A 110 6.99 -30.61 -30.21
CA MET A 110 6.07 -29.47 -30.20
C MET A 110 5.64 -29.09 -28.77
N GLN A 111 5.37 -30.07 -27.90
CA GLN A 111 5.04 -29.83 -26.50
C GLN A 111 6.19 -29.17 -25.74
N MET A 112 7.42 -29.65 -25.92
CA MET A 112 8.61 -29.07 -25.29
C MET A 112 8.84 -27.62 -25.73
N GLN A 113 8.60 -27.29 -27.01
CA GLN A 113 8.71 -25.92 -27.52
C GLN A 113 7.67 -24.99 -26.89
N VAL A 114 6.39 -25.40 -26.86
CA VAL A 114 5.32 -24.60 -26.25
C VAL A 114 5.55 -24.42 -24.75
N GLU A 115 6.03 -25.46 -24.07
CA GLU A 115 6.37 -25.38 -22.65
C GLU A 115 7.56 -24.44 -22.41
N ALA A 116 8.62 -24.52 -23.22
CA ALA A 116 9.77 -23.62 -23.12
C ALA A 116 9.36 -22.15 -23.34
N GLU A 117 8.47 -21.88 -24.29
CA GLU A 117 7.95 -20.54 -24.53
C GLU A 117 7.13 -20.03 -23.33
N ARG A 118 6.25 -20.87 -22.79
CA ARG A 118 5.46 -20.52 -21.59
C ARG A 118 6.36 -20.22 -20.40
N ARG A 119 7.38 -21.04 -20.17
CA ARG A 119 8.35 -20.83 -19.09
C ARG A 119 9.11 -19.52 -19.31
N LYS A 120 9.57 -19.24 -20.53
CA LYS A 120 10.24 -17.97 -20.87
C LYS A 120 9.34 -16.76 -20.58
N ARG A 121 8.08 -16.79 -21.03
CA ARG A 121 7.12 -15.71 -20.77
C ARG A 121 6.85 -15.55 -19.27
N ALA A 122 6.69 -16.65 -18.53
CA ALA A 122 6.47 -16.61 -17.08
C ALA A 122 7.67 -15.99 -16.34
N THR A 123 8.90 -16.38 -16.66
CA THR A 123 10.11 -15.84 -16.02
C THR A 123 10.31 -14.35 -16.29
N VAL A 124 10.02 -13.89 -17.51
CA VAL A 124 10.08 -12.46 -17.85
C VAL A 124 9.04 -11.68 -17.03
N LEU A 125 7.79 -12.13 -17.02
CA LEU A 125 6.72 -11.47 -16.27
C LEU A 125 7.02 -11.44 -14.76
N GLU A 126 7.58 -12.51 -14.20
CA GLU A 126 7.96 -12.57 -12.79
C GLU A 126 9.12 -11.61 -12.47
N SER A 127 10.11 -11.51 -13.36
CA SER A 127 11.22 -10.55 -13.23
C SER A 127 10.74 -9.10 -13.33
N GLU A 128 9.77 -8.83 -14.19
CA GLU A 128 9.15 -7.51 -14.33
C GLU A 128 8.33 -7.16 -13.08
N GLY A 129 7.48 -8.08 -12.61
CA GLY A 129 6.67 -7.88 -11.40
C GLY A 129 7.50 -7.67 -10.14
N THR A 130 8.61 -8.41 -9.97
CA THR A 130 9.54 -8.20 -8.84
C THR A 130 10.24 -6.85 -8.92
N ARG A 131 10.67 -6.42 -10.11
CA ARG A 131 11.25 -5.09 -10.33
C ARG A 131 10.25 -3.98 -10.00
N GLU A 132 9.04 -4.05 -10.54
CA GLU A 132 8.00 -3.05 -10.29
C GLU A 132 7.60 -3.00 -8.81
N SER A 133 7.47 -4.16 -8.16
CA SER A 133 7.19 -4.23 -6.72
C SER A 133 8.29 -3.56 -5.89
N ALA A 134 9.56 -3.82 -6.20
CA ALA A 134 10.69 -3.22 -5.48
C ALA A 134 10.73 -1.69 -5.65
N ILE A 135 10.44 -1.19 -6.87
CA ILE A 135 10.37 0.25 -7.14
C ILE A 135 9.24 0.87 -6.32
N ASN A 136 8.04 0.29 -6.34
CA ASN A 136 6.89 0.81 -5.59
C ASN A 136 7.16 0.83 -4.07
N VAL A 137 7.78 -0.22 -3.52
CA VAL A 137 8.18 -0.25 -2.11
C VAL A 137 9.19 0.85 -1.79
N ALA A 138 10.22 1.04 -2.63
CA ALA A 138 11.22 2.08 -2.44
C ALA A 138 10.63 3.50 -2.53
N GLU A 139 9.73 3.73 -3.48
CA GLU A 139 9.01 5.00 -3.63
C GLU A 139 8.10 5.28 -2.44
N GLY A 140 7.35 4.27 -1.98
CA GLY A 140 6.53 4.37 -0.77
C GLY A 140 7.35 4.71 0.46
N GLN A 141 8.51 4.07 0.65
CA GLN A 141 9.43 4.37 1.76
C GLN A 141 10.01 5.78 1.66
N LYS A 142 10.43 6.21 0.46
CA LYS A 142 10.93 7.57 0.22
C LYS A 142 9.86 8.60 0.59
N GLN A 143 8.63 8.40 0.12
CA GLN A 143 7.53 9.32 0.39
C GLN A 143 7.19 9.35 1.88
N ALA A 144 7.15 8.19 2.53
CA ALA A 144 6.92 8.08 3.97
C ALA A 144 7.98 8.83 4.79
N GLN A 145 9.26 8.70 4.42
CA GLN A 145 10.36 9.39 5.13
C GLN A 145 10.30 10.91 4.96
N ILE A 146 9.97 11.40 3.76
CA ILE A 146 9.80 12.84 3.51
C ILE A 146 8.65 13.37 4.37
N LEU A 147 7.50 12.72 4.33
CA LEU A 147 6.32 13.13 5.10
C LEU A 147 6.58 13.09 6.61
N ALA A 148 7.31 12.08 7.10
CA ALA A 148 7.70 12.01 8.51
C ALA A 148 8.59 13.19 8.91
N SER A 149 9.60 13.51 8.09
CA SER A 149 10.51 14.62 8.36
C SER A 149 9.80 15.97 8.31
N GLU A 150 8.86 16.14 7.39
CA GLU A 150 8.02 17.35 7.29
C GLU A 150 7.07 17.47 8.50
N ALA A 151 6.47 16.36 8.93
CA ALA A 151 5.60 16.32 10.09
C ALA A 151 6.35 16.70 11.38
N GLU A 152 7.54 16.14 11.60
CA GLU A 152 8.38 16.49 12.76
C GLU A 152 8.73 17.98 12.78
N LYS A 153 9.12 18.54 11.63
CA LYS A 153 9.42 19.97 11.50
C LYS A 153 8.18 20.82 11.84
N ALA A 154 7.02 20.46 11.30
CA ALA A 154 5.77 21.17 11.55
C ALA A 154 5.34 21.06 13.03
N GLU A 155 5.49 19.88 13.64
CA GLU A 155 5.20 19.65 15.05
C GLU A 155 6.08 20.53 15.94
N GLN A 156 7.40 20.57 15.69
CA GLN A 156 8.33 21.39 16.47
C GLN A 156 8.00 22.88 16.37
N ILE A 157 7.66 23.37 15.17
CA ILE A 157 7.23 24.76 14.97
C ILE A 157 5.96 25.06 15.76
N ASN A 158 4.95 24.18 15.66
CA ASN A 158 3.68 24.35 16.36
C ASN A 158 3.86 24.32 17.87
N LYS A 159 4.72 23.43 18.38
CA LYS A 159 5.04 23.34 19.80
C LYS A 159 5.74 24.61 20.29
N ALA A 160 6.78 25.07 19.59
CA ALA A 160 7.49 26.31 19.93
C ALA A 160 6.56 27.53 19.88
N ALA A 161 5.70 27.63 18.86
CA ALA A 161 4.71 28.69 18.74
C ALA A 161 3.67 28.63 19.86
N GLY A 162 3.18 27.43 20.21
CA GLY A 162 2.25 27.21 21.31
C GLY A 162 2.85 27.60 22.66
N GLU A 163 4.10 27.23 22.92
CA GLU A 163 4.83 27.60 24.14
C GLU A 163 5.06 29.11 24.23
N ALA A 164 5.48 29.76 23.14
CA ALA A 164 5.65 31.20 23.08
C ALA A 164 4.32 31.94 23.35
N ASN A 165 3.24 31.53 22.69
CA ASN A 165 1.92 32.10 22.91
C ASN A 165 1.43 31.90 24.34
N ALA A 166 1.60 30.70 24.91
CA ALA A 166 1.24 30.42 26.29
C ALA A 166 2.04 31.29 27.27
N MET A 167 3.33 31.52 27.01
CA MET A 167 4.17 32.40 27.82
C MET A 167 3.69 33.86 27.74
N LEU A 168 3.39 34.36 26.53
CA LEU A 168 2.86 35.70 26.34
C LEU A 168 1.54 35.91 27.09
N VAL A 169 0.61 34.96 26.99
CA VAL A 169 -0.66 35.02 27.70
C VAL A 169 -0.44 35.02 29.22
N LYS A 170 0.44 34.15 29.74
CA LYS A 170 0.80 34.14 31.17
C LYS A 170 1.45 35.45 31.61
N ALA A 171 2.36 36.01 30.80
CA ALA A 171 3.03 37.26 31.11
C ALA A 171 2.04 38.44 31.15
N ARG A 172 1.11 38.51 30.18
CA ARG A 172 0.03 39.50 30.16
C ARG A 172 -0.88 39.36 31.38
N ALA A 173 -1.38 38.15 31.66
CA ALA A 173 -2.23 37.90 32.82
C ALA A 173 -1.52 38.26 34.14
N LYS A 174 -0.21 37.99 34.25
CA LYS A 174 0.60 38.41 35.41
C LYS A 174 0.72 39.93 35.50
N ALA A 175 1.00 40.62 34.39
CA ALA A 175 1.11 42.06 34.37
C ALA A 175 -0.20 42.72 34.81
N GLU A 176 -1.33 42.26 34.28
CA GLU A 176 -2.67 42.70 34.68
C GLU A 176 -2.93 42.41 36.17
N ALA A 177 -2.60 41.21 36.65
CA ALA A 177 -2.76 40.86 38.06
C ALA A 177 -1.92 41.78 38.98
N ILE A 178 -0.68 42.10 38.62
CA ILE A 178 0.17 43.01 39.38
C ILE A 178 -0.42 44.42 39.40
N GLN A 179 -0.95 44.92 38.27
CA GLN A 179 -1.60 46.22 38.23
C GLN A 179 -2.84 46.28 39.13
N LEU A 180 -3.68 45.25 39.09
CA LEU A 180 -4.86 45.15 39.96
C LEU A 180 -4.45 45.08 41.43
N LEU A 181 -3.40 44.32 41.75
CA LEU A 181 -2.88 44.20 43.11
C LEU A 181 -2.29 45.54 43.60
N ALA A 182 -1.52 46.24 42.77
CA ALA A 182 -1.00 47.56 43.10
C ALA A 182 -2.13 48.58 43.38
N ALA A 183 -3.21 48.54 42.58
CA ALA A 183 -4.39 49.36 42.81
C ALA A 183 -5.11 49.01 44.14
N ALA A 184 -5.19 47.72 44.49
CA ALA A 184 -5.76 47.28 45.76
C ALA A 184 -4.90 47.68 46.97
N LEU A 185 -3.57 47.61 46.85
CA LEU A 185 -2.63 47.97 47.93
C LEU A 185 -2.60 49.46 48.24
N ALA A 186 -2.92 50.32 47.28
CA ALA A 186 -3.04 51.77 47.50
C ALA A 186 -4.16 52.14 48.49
N GLN A 187 -5.05 51.20 48.85
CA GLN A 187 -6.11 51.41 49.86
C GLN A 187 -5.55 51.37 51.29
N GLN A 188 -6.21 52.03 52.25
CA GLN A 188 -5.65 52.41 53.57
C GLN A 188 -5.13 51.26 54.47
N HIS A 189 -5.43 49.99 54.18
CA HIS A 189 -4.90 48.82 54.91
C HIS A 189 -4.27 47.74 54.00
N GLY A 190 -4.00 48.03 52.73
CA GLY A 190 -3.49 47.04 51.77
C GLY A 190 -2.12 46.47 52.16
N ASN A 191 -1.20 47.32 52.64
CA ASN A 191 0.17 46.92 52.95
C ASN A 191 0.27 45.89 54.08
N ALA A 192 -0.59 45.99 55.10
CA ALA A 192 -0.64 45.04 56.20
C ALA A 192 -1.25 43.68 55.78
N ALA A 193 -2.20 43.68 54.85
CA ALA A 193 -2.77 42.45 54.30
C ALA A 193 -1.79 41.73 53.34
N ALA A 194 -1.02 42.48 52.54
CA ALA A 194 0.00 41.91 51.66
C ALA A 194 1.13 41.20 52.42
N SER A 195 1.63 41.79 53.51
CA SER A 195 2.70 41.17 54.31
C SER A 195 2.27 39.85 54.94
N LEU A 196 1.02 39.75 55.40
CA LEU A 196 0.43 38.50 55.87
C LEU A 196 0.36 37.44 54.76
N SER A 197 -0.09 37.80 53.55
CA SER A 197 -0.17 36.86 52.42
C SER A 197 1.19 36.36 51.94
N VAL A 198 2.21 37.23 51.91
CA VAL A 198 3.59 36.83 51.57
C VAL A 198 4.13 35.85 52.63
N ALA A 199 3.83 36.08 53.91
CA ALA A 199 4.22 35.15 54.98
C ALA A 199 3.54 33.77 54.82
N GLU A 200 2.25 33.73 54.51
CA GLU A 200 1.55 32.47 54.21
C GLU A 200 2.12 31.74 52.99
N GLN A 201 2.43 32.46 51.90
CA GLN A 201 3.06 31.87 50.71
C GLN A 201 4.45 31.31 51.01
N TYR A 202 5.25 32.01 51.82
CA TYR A 202 6.55 31.54 52.26
C TYR A 202 6.43 30.23 53.06
N VAL A 203 5.53 30.17 54.04
CA VAL A 203 5.28 28.95 54.84
C VAL A 203 4.81 27.81 53.95
N ASN A 204 3.92 28.07 52.97
CA ASN A 204 3.44 27.07 52.03
C ASN A 204 4.55 26.57 51.08
N ALA A 205 5.40 27.46 50.57
CA ALA A 205 6.54 27.10 49.72
C ALA A 205 7.57 26.28 50.52
N PHE A 206 7.86 26.71 51.75
CA PHE A 206 8.73 25.98 52.67
C PHE A 206 8.15 24.60 53.02
N SER A 207 6.83 24.49 53.24
CA SER A 207 6.13 23.22 53.47
C SER A 207 6.27 22.26 52.29
N LYS A 208 6.25 22.76 51.04
CA LYS A 208 6.47 21.92 49.85
C LYS A 208 7.92 21.42 49.77
N ILE A 209 8.91 22.30 49.99
CA ILE A 209 10.34 21.92 49.98
C ILE A 209 10.65 20.89 51.08
N ALA A 210 10.08 21.09 52.28
CA ALA A 210 10.23 20.16 53.40
C ALA A 210 9.59 18.79 53.15
N LYS A 211 8.63 18.68 52.22
CA LYS A 211 8.02 17.41 51.81
C LYS A 211 8.81 16.69 50.71
N ASP A 212 9.38 17.44 49.76
CA ASP A 212 10.02 16.86 48.57
C ASP A 212 11.52 16.57 48.75
N SER A 213 12.21 17.17 49.74
CA SER A 213 13.68 17.05 49.91
C SER A 213 14.12 16.48 51.28
N ASN A 214 14.95 15.44 51.25
CA ASN A 214 15.39 14.66 52.43
C ASN A 214 16.59 15.26 53.20
N THR A 215 17.16 16.39 52.75
CA THR A 215 18.27 17.07 53.45
C THR A 215 18.18 18.57 53.21
N VAL A 216 17.86 19.33 54.27
CA VAL A 216 17.77 20.80 54.24
C VAL A 216 18.95 21.36 55.04
N LEU A 217 19.86 22.09 54.38
CA LEU A 217 20.90 22.87 55.04
C LEU A 217 20.30 24.22 55.44
N LEU A 218 19.97 24.37 56.73
CA LEU A 218 19.48 25.64 57.25
C LEU A 218 20.67 26.58 57.52
N PRO A 219 20.62 27.86 57.12
CA PRO A 219 21.58 28.85 57.56
C PRO A 219 21.53 28.98 59.09
N ALA A 220 22.69 29.24 59.71
CA ALA A 220 22.86 29.25 61.18
C ALA A 220 21.96 30.23 61.94
N ASN A 221 21.29 31.17 61.26
CA ASN A 221 20.29 32.06 61.82
C ASN A 221 18.90 31.71 61.29
N THR A 222 18.32 30.65 61.85
CA THR A 222 16.98 30.15 61.50
C THR A 222 15.84 30.99 62.14
N GLY A 223 16.18 31.91 63.06
CA GLY A 223 15.22 32.75 63.78
C GLY A 223 14.84 34.07 63.09
N ASP A 224 15.70 34.61 62.23
CA ASP A 224 15.50 35.95 61.64
C ASP A 224 15.07 35.88 60.18
N VAL A 225 13.89 35.31 59.92
CA VAL A 225 13.21 35.40 58.61
C VAL A 225 13.03 36.88 58.21
N THR A 226 12.84 37.75 59.20
CA THR A 226 12.76 39.20 59.04
C THR A 226 14.06 39.82 58.51
N ASN A 227 15.25 39.34 58.91
CA ASN A 227 16.52 39.89 58.41
C ASN A 227 16.78 39.49 56.95
N MET A 228 16.40 38.28 56.52
CA MET A 228 16.56 37.87 55.11
C MET A 228 15.61 38.65 54.19
N VAL A 229 14.35 38.84 54.61
CA VAL A 229 13.38 39.66 53.88
C VAL A 229 13.79 41.13 53.88
N ALA A 230 14.29 41.67 55.00
CA ALA A 230 14.79 43.03 55.06
C ALA A 230 16.04 43.25 54.18
N GLN A 231 16.96 42.28 54.12
CA GLN A 231 18.09 42.33 53.18
C GLN A 231 17.61 42.26 51.73
N ALA A 232 16.64 41.40 51.40
CA ALA A 232 16.07 41.31 50.06
C ALA A 232 15.31 42.59 49.66
N LEU A 233 14.52 43.17 50.57
CA LEU A 233 13.85 44.47 50.38
C LEU A 233 14.86 45.63 50.29
N GLY A 234 15.96 45.57 51.05
CA GLY A 234 17.09 46.49 50.97
C GLY A 234 17.76 46.44 49.59
N ILE A 235 18.04 45.25 49.08
CA ILE A 235 18.57 45.05 47.72
C ILE A 235 17.57 45.56 46.68
N TYR A 236 16.29 45.22 46.81
CA TYR A 236 15.23 45.72 45.92
C TYR A 236 15.17 47.25 45.90
N THR A 237 15.20 47.91 47.06
CA THR A 237 15.20 49.38 47.15
C THR A 237 16.46 49.99 46.52
N THR A 238 17.63 49.35 46.67
CA THR A 238 18.86 49.80 45.98
C THR A 238 18.80 49.63 44.45
N LEU A 239 18.14 48.59 43.95
CA LEU A 239 17.96 48.33 42.52
C LEU A 239 16.87 49.22 41.90
N THR A 240 15.86 49.60 42.69
CA THR A 240 14.80 50.54 42.27
C THR A 240 15.26 52.01 42.30
N LYS A 241 16.40 52.31 42.92
CA LYS A 241 17.03 53.63 42.84
C LYS A 241 17.64 53.76 41.43
N PRO A 242 17.10 54.64 40.56
CA PRO A 242 17.50 54.66 39.16
C PRO A 242 18.99 55.04 39.05
N GLN A 243 19.82 54.13 38.55
CA GLN A 243 21.13 54.49 38.04
C GLN A 243 20.94 55.30 36.77
N ALA A 244 21.33 56.57 36.81
CA ALA A 244 21.51 57.40 35.61
C ALA A 244 22.63 56.78 34.77
N VAL A 245 22.26 56.03 33.73
CA VAL A 245 23.18 55.47 32.75
C VAL A 245 23.71 56.62 31.87
N LYS A 246 25.02 56.82 31.89
CA LYS A 246 25.75 57.65 30.92
C LYS A 246 25.71 56.94 29.56
N THR A 247 25.15 57.61 28.57
CA THR A 247 25.28 57.27 27.14
C THR A 247 26.75 57.30 26.74
N GLN A 248 27.26 56.18 26.26
CA GLN A 248 28.44 56.14 25.38
C GLN A 248 27.99 55.46 24.08
N ASP A 249 27.71 56.30 23.09
CA ASP A 249 27.74 55.93 21.68
C ASP A 249 29.20 55.65 21.29
N GLU A 250 29.47 54.47 20.74
CA GLU A 250 30.33 54.26 19.57
C GLU A 250 30.37 52.76 19.23
N VAL A 251 29.67 52.35 18.17
CA VAL A 251 30.03 51.16 17.39
C VAL A 251 30.50 51.69 16.04
N PRO A 252 31.79 51.52 15.66
CA PRO A 252 32.24 51.86 14.32
C PRO A 252 31.70 50.84 13.32
N SER A 253 31.07 51.35 12.26
CA SER A 253 30.80 50.59 11.04
C SER A 253 32.12 50.19 10.39
N ALA A 254 32.35 48.87 10.27
CA ALA A 254 33.48 48.33 9.52
C ALA A 254 32.96 47.54 8.31
N HIS A 255 33.09 48.19 7.16
CA HIS A 255 33.51 47.68 5.85
C HIS A 255 32.93 46.35 5.31
N GLU A 256 32.22 46.50 4.19
CA GLU A 256 32.20 45.52 3.10
C GLU A 256 33.64 45.08 2.76
N ASP A 257 33.87 43.77 2.74
CA ASP A 257 34.57 43.07 1.65
C ASP A 257 34.69 41.57 1.98
N SER A 258 33.80 40.76 1.39
CA SER A 258 34.11 39.36 1.10
C SER A 258 33.32 38.90 -0.12
N ARG A 259 33.84 39.30 -1.28
CA ARG A 259 33.58 38.65 -2.55
C ARG A 259 34.11 37.21 -2.46
N SER A 260 33.21 36.22 -2.41
CA SER A 260 33.55 34.83 -2.71
C SER A 260 32.89 34.40 -4.03
N PRO A 261 33.64 33.76 -4.95
CA PRO A 261 33.21 33.52 -6.32
C PRO A 261 32.39 32.23 -6.38
N ALA A 262 31.10 32.34 -6.63
CA ALA A 262 30.23 31.18 -6.86
C ALA A 262 29.29 31.39 -8.06
N THR A 263 29.77 32.08 -9.09
CA THR A 263 29.05 32.23 -10.37
C THR A 263 30.01 32.09 -11.55
N GLU A 264 30.81 31.02 -11.54
CA GLU A 264 31.63 30.64 -12.69
C GLU A 264 31.79 29.11 -12.79
N MET A 265 30.66 28.38 -12.74
CA MET A 265 30.62 26.93 -13.04
C MET A 265 29.38 26.46 -13.83
N LEU A 266 28.66 27.37 -14.51
CA LEU A 266 27.53 26.99 -15.38
C LEU A 266 27.65 27.52 -16.83
N LYS A 267 28.88 27.76 -17.30
CA LYS A 267 29.14 28.08 -18.71
C LYS A 267 30.40 27.41 -19.23
N ALA A 268 30.50 26.10 -19.00
CA ALA A 268 31.51 25.24 -19.61
C ALA A 268 30.95 23.82 -19.81
N GLU A 269 29.75 23.70 -20.38
CA GLU A 269 29.26 22.43 -20.95
C GLU A 269 28.23 22.69 -22.05
N GLN A 270 28.55 23.63 -22.94
CA GLN A 270 27.99 23.68 -24.29
C GLN A 270 29.13 24.08 -25.22
N GLY A 271 29.78 23.10 -25.84
CA GLY A 271 30.78 23.34 -26.87
C GLY A 271 31.96 22.37 -26.92
N SER A 272 31.71 21.08 -27.13
CA SER A 272 32.62 20.22 -27.89
C SER A 272 31.82 19.12 -28.57
N SER A 273 31.75 19.19 -29.89
CA SER A 273 31.07 18.26 -30.78
C SER A 273 31.82 16.94 -30.93
N SER A 274 31.12 15.81 -30.97
CA SER A 274 31.22 14.70 -31.95
C SER A 274 30.18 13.64 -31.63
#